data_AF-A0AAP2UK92-F1
#
_entry.id   AF-A0AAP2UK92-F1
#
_cell.length_a   1.000
_cell.length_b   1.000
_cell.length_c   1.000
_cell.angle_alpha   90.00
_cell.angle_beta   90.00
_cell.angle_gamma   90.00
#
_symmetry.space_group_name_H-M   'P 1'
#
loop_
_entity.id
_entity.type
_entity.pdbx_description
1 polymer ?
#
loop_
_entity_poly.entity_id
_entity_poly.type
_entity_poly.pdbx_seq_one_letter_code
_entity_poly.pdbx_strand_id
1 'polypeptide(L)'
;MNKIKRNKEIKVRLSLIELENLNKCVKKTGLSREEYIRTLISGYVPAPRISDDVKEIIKQLRMIGNNLNQIAVIGYKTGTIDILKYKRNCSELEKNVQLILNNVTEPTRMEK
;
A
#
# COMPACT_ATOMS: atom_id res chain seq x y z
N MET A 1 -13.56 21.15 0.82
CA MET A 1 -13.20 20.23 1.93
C MET A 1 -13.06 21.03 3.21
N ASN A 2 -13.91 20.79 4.21
CA ASN A 2 -13.74 21.40 5.53
C ASN A 2 -12.46 20.86 6.17
N LYS A 3 -11.47 21.73 6.36
CA LYS A 3 -10.19 21.41 6.99
C LYS A 3 -10.46 21.04 8.45
N ILE A 4 -10.16 19.79 8.84
CA ILE A 4 -10.33 19.33 10.23
C ILE A 4 -9.51 20.26 11.14
N LYS A 5 -10.20 20.99 12.03
CA LYS A 5 -9.56 21.88 13.01
C LYS A 5 -8.98 21.02 14.14
N ARG A 6 -7.66 21.01 14.26
CA ARG A 6 -6.90 20.32 15.33
C ARG A 6 -6.38 21.35 16.32
N ASN A 7 -7.24 21.83 17.22
CA ASN A 7 -6.96 22.93 18.15
C ASN A 7 -6.85 22.49 19.63
N LYS A 8 -6.95 21.19 19.90
CA LYS A 8 -6.76 20.61 21.24
C LYS A 8 -5.35 20.04 21.32
N GLU A 9 -4.57 20.49 22.31
CA GLU A 9 -3.20 20.06 22.55
C GLU A 9 -3.13 19.10 23.73
N ILE A 10 -2.27 18.07 23.60
CA ILE A 10 -1.92 17.16 24.68
C ILE A 10 -0.39 17.15 24.80
N LYS A 11 0.14 17.44 25.98
CA LYS A 11 1.57 17.35 26.28
C LYS A 11 1.89 16.01 26.92
N VAL A 12 2.81 15.27 26.33
CA VAL A 12 3.30 13.99 26.85
C VAL A 12 4.80 14.12 27.10
N ARG A 13 5.25 13.78 28.30
CA ARG A 13 6.68 13.70 28.63
C ARG A 13 7.13 12.26 28.41
N LEU A 14 8.23 12.09 27.68
CA LEU A 14 8.85 10.81 27.39
C LEU A 14 10.27 10.80 27.94
N SER A 15 10.71 9.65 28.43
CA SER A 15 12.13 9.37 28.61
C SER A 15 12.86 9.34 27.27
N LEU A 16 14.20 9.39 27.32
CA LEU A 16 15.03 9.35 26.12
C LEU A 16 14.79 8.07 25.29
N ILE A 17 14.62 6.93 25.97
CA ILE A 17 14.39 5.62 25.32
C ILE A 17 13.02 5.58 24.62
N GLU A 18 11.96 6.08 25.29
CA GLU A 18 10.62 6.14 24.71
C GLU A 18 10.58 7.06 23.49
N LEU A 19 11.27 8.21 23.56
CA LEU A 19 11.36 9.14 22.44
C LEU A 19 12.11 8.52 21.24
N GLU A 20 13.20 7.80 21.49
CA GLU A 20 13.95 7.11 20.45
C GLU A 20 13.10 6.03 19.77
N ASN A 21 12.37 5.23 20.56
CA ASN A 21 11.46 4.21 20.06
C ASN A 21 10.33 4.82 19.20
N LEU A 22 9.70 5.90 19.66
CA LEU A 22 8.70 6.63 18.88
C LEU A 22 9.27 7.10 17.53
N ASN A 23 10.44 7.72 17.54
CA ASN A 23 11.09 8.19 16.31
C ASN A 23 11.42 7.05 15.34
N LYS A 24 11.88 5.90 15.85
CA LYS A 24 12.13 4.69 15.03
C LYS A 24 10.85 4.19 14.37
N CYS A 25 9.75 4.10 15.11
CA CYS A 25 8.45 3.68 14.58
C CYS A 25 7.93 4.66 13.52
N VAL A 26 7.95 5.96 13.81
CA VAL A 26 7.51 7.02 12.90
C VAL A 26 8.33 6.98 11.59
N LYS A 27 9.67 6.85 11.68
CA LYS A 27 10.56 6.80 10.51
C LYS A 27 10.23 5.64 9.58
N LYS A 28 9.83 4.47 10.11
CA LYS A 28 9.44 3.31 9.30
C LYS A 28 8.17 3.57 8.49
N THR A 29 7.27 4.41 8.97
CA THR A 29 5.96 4.68 8.33
C THR A 29 6.01 5.84 7.33
N GLY A 30 6.98 6.76 7.48
CA GLY A 30 7.04 7.99 6.69
C GLY A 30 5.97 9.03 7.07
N LEU A 31 5.25 8.84 8.18
CA LEU A 31 4.27 9.77 8.73
C LEU A 31 4.94 10.83 9.62
N SER A 32 4.21 11.90 9.94
CA SER A 32 4.60 12.78 11.06
C SER A 32 4.32 12.08 12.39
N ARG A 33 4.97 12.52 13.48
CA ARG A 33 4.72 11.96 14.82
C ARG A 33 3.26 12.10 15.23
N GLU A 34 2.66 13.25 14.91
CA GLU A 34 1.27 13.58 15.24
C GLU A 34 0.30 12.71 14.44
N GLU A 35 0.60 12.43 13.17
CA GLU A 35 -0.20 11.51 12.35
C GLU A 35 -0.11 10.08 12.88
N TYR A 36 1.11 9.61 13.17
CA TYR A 36 1.35 8.30 13.75
C TYR A 36 0.57 8.09 15.05
N ILE A 37 0.67 9.04 15.99
CA ILE A 37 -0.05 8.99 17.27
C ILE A 37 -1.58 9.02 17.06
N ARG A 38 -2.08 9.84 16.13
CA ARG A 38 -3.52 9.89 15.84
C ARG A 38 -4.05 8.58 15.25
N THR A 39 -3.26 7.90 14.43
CA THR A 39 -3.63 6.57 13.91
C THR A 39 -3.66 5.53 15.02
N LEU A 40 -2.69 5.56 15.95
CA LEU A 40 -2.71 4.71 17.14
C LEU A 40 -3.96 4.96 18.01
N ILE A 41 -4.30 6.22 18.29
CA ILE A 41 -5.52 6.58 19.02
C ILE A 41 -6.78 6.05 18.31
N SER A 42 -6.76 5.99 16.98
CA SER A 42 -7.87 5.47 16.17
C SER A 42 -7.95 3.93 16.17
N GLY A 43 -7.04 3.23 16.86
CA GLY A 43 -7.04 1.77 17.01
C GLY A 43 -6.16 1.01 16.01
N TYR A 44 -5.31 1.72 15.25
CA TYR A 44 -4.51 1.12 14.18
C TYR A 44 -3.02 1.41 14.36
N VAL A 45 -2.18 0.42 14.08
CA VAL A 45 -0.74 0.61 13.92
C VAL A 45 -0.46 0.87 12.44
N PRO A 46 0.07 2.05 12.07
CA PRO A 46 0.37 2.34 10.67
C PRO A 46 1.37 1.32 10.09
N ALA A 47 1.08 0.85 8.87
CA ALA A 47 1.99 -0.02 8.13
C ALA A 47 3.31 0.70 7.83
N PRO A 48 4.43 -0.03 7.73
CA PRO A 48 5.67 0.53 7.25
C PRO A 48 5.51 1.04 5.82
N ARG A 49 6.25 2.09 5.48
CA ARG A 49 6.34 2.59 4.12
C ARG A 49 6.89 1.48 3.23
N ILE A 50 6.17 1.17 2.16
CA ILE A 50 6.63 0.28 1.09
C ILE A 50 7.97 0.81 0.56
N SER A 51 9.00 -0.05 0.48
CA SER A 51 10.29 0.33 -0.09
C SER A 51 10.13 0.80 -1.53
N ASP A 52 11.00 1.71 -1.97
CA ASP A 52 10.93 2.23 -3.33
C ASP A 52 11.22 1.13 -4.37
N ASP A 53 12.01 0.10 -4.02
CA ASP A 53 12.23 -1.11 -4.84
C ASP A 53 10.93 -1.87 -5.08
N VAL A 54 10.13 -2.09 -4.04
CA VAL A 54 8.85 -2.81 -4.17
C VAL A 54 7.84 -1.98 -4.98
N LYS A 55 7.87 -0.65 -4.86
CA LYS A 55 7.06 0.22 -5.74
C LYS A 55 7.47 0.09 -7.20
N GLU A 56 8.77 0.02 -7.49
CA GLU A 56 9.25 -0.16 -8.86
C GLU A 56 8.84 -1.53 -9.39
N ILE A 57 8.91 -2.60 -8.60
CA ILE A 57 8.40 -3.93 -8.99
C ILE A 57 6.91 -3.87 -9.35
N ILE A 58 6.07 -3.22 -8.52
CA ILE A 58 4.64 -3.05 -8.81
C ILE A 58 4.42 -2.29 -10.12
N LYS A 59 5.22 -1.25 -10.39
CA LYS A 59 5.15 -0.49 -11.63
C LYS A 59 5.51 -1.35 -12.85
N GLN A 60 6.59 -2.13 -12.76
CA GLN A 60 7.01 -3.04 -13.83
C GLN A 60 5.91 -4.08 -14.12
N LEU A 61 5.31 -4.66 -13.08
CA LEU A 61 4.18 -5.59 -13.22
C LEU A 61 2.99 -4.94 -13.96
N ARG A 62 2.63 -3.69 -13.64
CA ARG A 62 1.58 -2.96 -14.37
C ARG A 62 1.92 -2.74 -15.84
N MET A 63 3.17 -2.40 -16.15
CA MET A 63 3.60 -2.23 -17.55
C MET A 63 3.51 -3.54 -18.34
N ILE A 64 3.94 -4.65 -17.75
CA ILE A 64 3.81 -5.99 -18.35
C ILE A 64 2.33 -6.33 -18.60
N GLY A 65 1.46 -6.11 -17.61
CA GLY A 65 0.01 -6.32 -17.75
C GLY A 65 -0.60 -5.50 -18.90
N ASN A 66 -0.20 -4.23 -19.03
CA ASN A 66 -0.65 -3.38 -20.13
C ASN A 66 -0.17 -3.87 -21.50
N ASN A 67 1.08 -4.30 -21.62
CA ASN A 67 1.64 -4.84 -22.87
C ASN A 67 0.91 -6.13 -23.28
N LEU A 68 0.65 -7.03 -22.32
CA LEU A 68 -0.15 -8.23 -22.55
C LEU A 68 -1.55 -7.88 -23.06
N ASN A 69 -2.17 -6.85 -22.48
CA ASN A 69 -3.48 -6.39 -22.92
C ASN A 69 -3.51 -5.85 -24.35
N GLN A 70 -2.47 -5.14 -24.75
CA GLN A 70 -2.34 -4.68 -26.14
C GLN A 70 -2.17 -5.86 -27.11
N ILE A 71 -1.33 -6.84 -26.77
CA ILE A 71 -1.12 -8.05 -27.59
C ILE A 71 -2.44 -8.84 -27.73
N ALA A 72 -3.21 -8.96 -26.66
CA ALA A 72 -4.50 -9.65 -26.70
C ALA A 72 -5.54 -8.94 -27.58
N VAL A 73 -5.59 -7.61 -27.54
CA VAL A 73 -6.46 -6.83 -28.44
C VAL A 73 -6.06 -7.02 -29.91
N ILE A 74 -4.75 -7.08 -30.20
CA ILE A 74 -4.25 -7.36 -31.55
C ILE A 74 -4.64 -8.78 -31.97
N GLY A 75 -4.36 -9.79 -31.15
CA GLY A 75 -4.68 -11.18 -31.44
C GLY A 75 -6.18 -11.48 -31.55
N TYR A 76 -7.02 -10.72 -30.83
CA TYR A 76 -8.47 -10.75 -31.00
C TYR A 76 -8.89 -10.26 -32.39
N LYS A 77 -8.31 -9.14 -32.86
CA LYS A 77 -8.58 -8.59 -34.19
C LYS A 77 -8.09 -9.49 -35.33
N THR A 78 -7.03 -10.27 -35.10
CA THR A 78 -6.44 -11.18 -36.10
C THR A 78 -6.97 -12.63 -35.99
N GLY A 79 -7.92 -12.90 -35.09
CA GLY A 79 -8.54 -14.22 -34.91
C GLY A 79 -7.60 -15.32 -34.39
N THR A 80 -6.44 -14.94 -33.84
CA THR A 80 -5.32 -15.85 -33.55
C THR A 80 -5.21 -16.24 -32.08
N ILE A 81 -6.04 -15.64 -31.20
CA ILE A 81 -6.00 -15.84 -29.75
C ILE A 81 -7.30 -16.44 -29.21
N ASP A 82 -7.14 -17.41 -28.31
CA ASP A 82 -8.21 -17.89 -27.42
C ASP A 82 -8.47 -16.84 -26.32
N ILE A 83 -9.54 -16.07 -26.53
CA ILE A 83 -9.97 -14.96 -25.66
C ILE A 83 -10.34 -15.45 -24.25
N LEU A 84 -10.90 -16.67 -24.13
CA LEU A 84 -11.33 -17.21 -22.84
C LEU A 84 -10.12 -17.56 -21.97
N LYS A 85 -9.09 -18.16 -22.57
CA LYS A 85 -7.83 -18.46 -21.89
C LYS A 85 -7.10 -17.18 -21.48
N TYR A 86 -7.09 -16.17 -22.35
CA TYR A 86 -6.53 -14.85 -22.03
C TYR A 86 -7.24 -14.18 -20.85
N LYS A 87 -8.57 -14.10 -20.87
CA LYS A 87 -9.36 -13.48 -19.79
C LYS A 87 -9.13 -14.17 -18.43
N ARG A 88 -9.04 -15.51 -18.41
CA ARG A 88 -8.73 -16.26 -17.17
C ARG A 88 -7.37 -15.86 -16.60
N ASN A 89 -6.32 -15.85 -17.44
CA ASN A 89 -4.97 -15.51 -17.00
C ASN A 89 -4.86 -14.06 -16.51
N CYS A 90 -5.56 -13.10 -17.14
CA CYS A 90 -5.61 -11.72 -16.64
C CYS A 90 -6.29 -11.61 -15.28
N SER A 91 -7.43 -12.29 -15.09
CA SER A 91 -8.11 -12.26 -13.79
C SER A 91 -7.26 -12.88 -12.68
N GLU A 92 -6.53 -13.95 -12.99
CA GLU A 92 -5.62 -14.60 -12.06
C GLU A 92 -4.39 -13.72 -11.74
N LEU A 93 -3.84 -13.03 -12.73
CA LEU A 93 -2.77 -12.05 -12.53
C LEU A 93 -3.23 -10.88 -11.65
N GLU A 94 -4.41 -10.31 -11.91
CA GLU A 94 -4.97 -9.22 -11.10
C GLU A 94 -5.14 -9.64 -9.63
N LYS A 95 -5.66 -10.84 -9.37
CA LYS A 95 -5.78 -11.39 -8.02
C LYS A 95 -4.42 -11.52 -7.33
N ASN A 96 -3.42 -12.05 -8.03
CA ASN A 96 -2.07 -12.20 -7.47
C ASN A 96 -1.41 -10.85 -7.18
N VAL A 97 -1.57 -9.85 -8.05
CA VAL A 97 -1.08 -8.49 -7.81
C VAL A 97 -1.78 -7.86 -6.61
N GLN A 98 -3.10 -8.02 -6.48
CA GLN A 98 -3.85 -7.52 -5.34
C GLN A 98 -3.42 -8.18 -4.02
N LEU A 99 -3.17 -9.49 -4.05
CA LEU A 99 -2.68 -10.24 -2.89
C LEU A 99 -1.30 -9.73 -2.44
N ILE A 100 -0.38 -9.51 -3.39
CA ILE A 100 0.94 -8.94 -3.10
C ILE A 100 0.80 -7.54 -2.50
N LEU A 101 -0.07 -6.70 -3.04
CA LEU A 101 -0.30 -5.35 -2.52
C LEU A 101 -0.85 -5.37 -1.09
N ASN A 102 -1.87 -6.19 -0.82
CA ASN A 102 -2.46 -6.30 0.52
C ASN A 102 -1.42 -6.74 1.56
N ASN A 103 -0.64 -7.78 1.25
CA ASN A 103 0.40 -8.29 2.15
C ASN A 103 1.49 -7.26 2.49
N VAL A 104 1.71 -6.25 1.64
CA VAL A 104 2.77 -5.25 1.83
C VAL A 104 2.22 -3.93 2.39
N THR A 105 0.90 -3.74 2.44
CA THR A 105 0.29 -2.43 2.76
C THR A 105 -0.70 -2.42 3.92
N GLU A 106 -1.13 -3.58 4.42
CA GLU A 106 -2.18 -3.61 5.44
C GLU A 106 -1.70 -3.11 6.82
N PRO A 107 -2.37 -2.08 7.40
CA PRO A 107 -2.12 -1.64 8.77
C PRO A 107 -2.69 -2.67 9.76
N THR A 108 -1.91 -3.02 10.78
CA THR A 108 -2.32 -4.00 11.79
C THR A 108 -3.26 -3.34 12.81
N ARG A 109 -4.42 -3.94 13.06
CA ARG A 109 -5.31 -3.52 14.15
C ARG A 109 -4.64 -3.83 15.49
N MET A 110 -4.69 -2.90 16.44
CA MET A 110 -4.19 -3.20 17.79
C MET A 110 -5.09 -4.26 18.44
N GLU A 111 -4.48 -5.35 18.93
CA GLU A 111 -5.17 -6.32 19.78
C GLU A 111 -5.59 -5.62 21.09
N LYS A 112 -6.79 -5.93 21.58
CA LYS A 112 -7.40 -5.31 22.77
C LYS A 112 -6.80 -5.84 24.06
#